data_AF-A0A2E0Z5N7-F1
#
_entry.id   AF-A0A2E0Z5N7-F1
#
_cell.length_a   1.000
_cell.length_b   1.000
_cell.length_c   1.000
_cell.angle_alpha   90.00
_cell.angle_beta   90.00
_cell.angle_gamma   90.00
#
_symmetry.space_group_name_H-M   'P 1'
#
loop_
_entity.id
_entity.type
_entity.pdbx_description
1 polymer ?
#
loop_
_entity_poly.entity_id
_entity_poly.type
_entity_poly.pdbx_seq_one_letter_code
_entity_poly.pdbx_strand_id
1 'polypeptide(L)'
;MSEFPELHTLWDYNDPAGTAVRFQELLPEVEASADRAYHVELLSQLARTHSLRRQFAEAHQLLDEAETMLTGAMIVPKMRCLLERGRAFNSAGDPERALPLFHEAFALGTAVTPQADFHTIDAAHMIAIAEPETSDQLKWNEKALALAEATPDKRAAGWLGSLYNNLGWTYHDRGEYNRALSIFEKALAWREANHQDKPETIRIARWCVGRTLRSLNRLEEALALQQALLAEDGLSDGFVYEELGECLWALDRREEARPYFVQAYAELSKLDWLVTSEPERLERLARLGSKK
;
A
#
# COMPACT_ATOMS: atom_id res chain seq x y z
N MET A 1 -9.72 23.13 18.07
CA MET A 1 -9.52 22.74 16.66
C MET A 1 -8.44 23.66 16.13
N SER A 2 -7.42 23.11 15.46
CA SER A 2 -6.35 23.92 14.89
C SER A 2 -6.93 24.84 13.81
N GLU A 3 -6.39 26.05 13.66
CA GLU A 3 -6.81 27.01 12.62
C GLU A 3 -6.25 26.62 11.24
N PHE A 4 -5.33 25.66 11.21
CA PHE A 4 -4.66 25.18 10.01
C PHE A 4 -5.42 24.05 9.31
N PRO A 5 -5.23 23.88 7.98
CA PRO A 5 -5.84 22.79 7.24
C PRO A 5 -5.35 21.42 7.71
N GLU A 6 -6.18 20.39 7.52
CA GLU A 6 -5.76 19.01 7.76
C GLU A 6 -4.75 18.58 6.70
N LEU A 7 -3.49 18.33 7.10
CA LEU A 7 -2.38 18.13 6.15
C LEU A 7 -2.60 16.98 5.16
N HIS A 8 -3.37 15.95 5.54
CA HIS A 8 -3.69 14.84 4.64
C HIS A 8 -4.49 15.26 3.40
N THR A 9 -5.19 16.39 3.46
CA THR A 9 -5.96 16.96 2.33
C THR A 9 -5.08 17.70 1.33
N LEU A 10 -3.84 18.03 1.70
CA LEU A 10 -2.90 18.78 0.86
C LEU A 10 -1.92 17.86 0.11
N TRP A 11 -1.92 16.57 0.44
CA TRP A 11 -1.05 15.56 -0.14
C TRP A 11 -1.45 15.24 -1.58
N ASP A 12 -0.47 15.28 -2.47
CA ASP A 12 -0.46 14.54 -3.72
C ASP A 12 0.72 13.55 -3.69
N TYR A 13 0.41 12.26 -3.52
CA TYR A 13 1.44 11.22 -3.46
C TYR A 13 2.13 10.96 -4.81
N ASN A 14 1.53 11.39 -5.92
CA ASN A 14 2.16 11.32 -7.25
C ASN A 14 3.09 12.51 -7.50
N ASP A 15 2.95 13.58 -6.72
CA ASP A 15 3.84 14.75 -6.73
C ASP A 15 4.30 15.14 -5.32
N PRO A 16 5.26 14.38 -4.74
CA PRO A 16 5.84 14.73 -3.44
C PRO A 16 6.55 16.10 -3.45
N ALA A 17 7.04 16.56 -4.61
CA ALA A 17 7.71 17.84 -4.72
C ALA A 17 6.72 19.01 -4.62
N GLY A 18 5.61 18.96 -5.36
CA GLY A 18 4.53 19.93 -5.25
C GLY A 18 3.85 19.91 -3.87
N THR A 19 3.72 18.74 -3.26
CA THR A 19 3.27 18.65 -1.85
C THR A 19 4.21 19.37 -0.90
N ALA A 20 5.53 19.21 -1.07
CA ALA A 20 6.53 19.89 -0.24
C ALA A 20 6.39 21.43 -0.34
N VAL A 21 6.12 21.95 -1.54
CA VAL A 21 5.88 23.40 -1.75
C VAL A 21 4.69 23.88 -0.93
N ARG A 22 3.54 23.18 -0.99
CA ARG A 22 2.34 23.55 -0.21
C ARG A 22 2.59 23.56 1.29
N PHE A 23 3.33 22.57 1.79
CA PHE A 23 3.73 22.53 3.21
C PHE A 23 4.70 23.65 3.59
N GLN A 24 5.64 23.98 2.70
CA GLN A 24 6.58 25.08 2.92
C GLN A 24 5.89 26.44 2.95
N GLU A 25 4.82 26.63 2.17
CA GLU A 25 4.00 27.84 2.17
C GLU A 25 3.22 28.02 3.49
N LEU A 26 2.83 26.93 4.15
CA LEU A 26 2.18 26.96 5.46
C LEU A 26 3.14 27.23 6.61
N LEU A 27 4.41 26.87 6.45
CA LEU A 27 5.39 26.85 7.54
C LEU A 27 5.52 28.20 8.29
N PRO A 28 5.62 29.38 7.62
CA PRO A 28 5.77 30.66 8.33
C PRO A 28 4.60 31.01 9.26
N GLU A 29 3.37 30.67 8.86
CA GLU A 29 2.18 30.93 9.68
C GLU A 29 2.13 29.99 10.89
N VAL A 30 2.52 28.73 10.68
CA VAL A 30 2.60 27.71 11.72
C VAL A 30 3.70 28.02 12.73
N GLU A 31 4.88 28.46 12.27
CA GLU A 31 6.01 28.91 13.11
C GLU A 31 5.62 30.10 13.99
N ALA A 32 4.82 31.03 13.47
CA ALA A 32 4.32 32.18 14.21
C ALA A 32 3.21 31.81 15.23
N SER A 33 2.65 30.60 15.13
CA SER A 33 1.57 30.13 15.99
C SER A 33 2.06 29.51 17.30
N ALA A 34 1.14 29.35 18.26
CA ALA A 34 1.41 28.60 19.48
C ALA A 34 1.16 27.08 19.34
N ASP A 35 0.72 26.60 18.17
CA ASP A 35 0.33 25.20 17.94
C ASP A 35 1.56 24.32 17.63
N ARG A 36 2.32 24.01 18.68
CA ARG A 36 3.52 23.16 18.58
C ARG A 36 3.22 21.77 18.04
N ALA A 37 2.03 21.22 18.31
CA ALA A 37 1.66 19.89 17.84
C ALA A 37 1.48 19.89 16.31
N TYR A 38 0.81 20.91 15.78
CA TYR A 38 0.69 21.09 14.35
C TYR A 38 2.05 21.37 13.69
N HIS A 39 2.91 22.17 14.32
CA HIS A 39 4.25 22.44 13.78
C HIS A 39 5.09 21.14 13.64
N VAL A 40 5.13 20.32 14.69
CA VAL A 40 5.79 19.00 14.63
C VAL A 40 5.16 18.11 13.55
N GLU A 41 3.84 18.12 13.42
CA GLU A 41 3.15 17.38 12.36
C GLU A 41 3.60 17.85 10.97
N LEU A 42 3.60 19.16 10.71
CA LEU A 42 4.00 19.74 9.43
C LEU A 42 5.44 19.37 9.06
N LEU A 43 6.39 19.51 10.00
CA LEU A 43 7.79 19.12 9.76
C LEU A 43 7.93 17.62 9.48
N SER A 44 7.19 16.77 10.19
CA SER A 44 7.19 15.32 9.90
C SER A 44 6.68 15.02 8.49
N GLN A 45 5.67 15.75 8.01
CA GLN A 45 5.13 15.56 6.66
C GLN A 45 6.04 16.17 5.58
N LEU A 46 6.70 17.29 5.84
CA LEU A 46 7.79 17.79 4.99
C LEU A 46 8.91 16.77 4.87
N ALA A 47 9.33 16.16 5.98
CA ALA A 47 10.33 15.10 5.97
C ALA A 47 9.88 13.88 5.14
N ARG A 48 8.60 13.49 5.20
CA ARG A 48 8.03 12.45 4.34
C ARG A 48 8.21 12.78 2.86
N THR A 49 7.95 14.03 2.44
CA THR A 49 8.12 14.43 1.03
C THR A 49 9.58 14.29 0.56
N HIS A 50 10.54 14.68 1.40
CA HIS A 50 11.97 14.53 1.14
C HIS A 50 12.37 13.05 1.06
N SER A 51 11.92 12.22 2.01
CA SER A 51 12.17 10.77 2.01
C SER A 51 11.67 10.10 0.73
N LEU A 52 10.47 10.44 0.24
CA LEU A 52 9.92 9.91 -1.00
C LEU A 52 10.74 10.30 -2.24
N ARG A 53 11.45 11.43 -2.16
CA ARG A 53 12.37 11.92 -3.20
C ARG A 53 13.82 11.46 -2.99
N ARG A 54 14.05 10.53 -2.06
CA ARG A 54 15.37 10.02 -1.63
C ARG A 54 16.33 11.09 -1.08
N GLN A 55 15.79 12.19 -0.57
CA GLN A 55 16.50 13.28 0.09
C GLN A 55 16.56 13.00 1.61
N PHE A 56 17.29 11.96 1.99
CA PHE A 56 17.23 11.43 3.36
C PHE A 56 17.87 12.36 4.40
N ALA A 57 18.92 13.10 4.02
CA ALA A 57 19.59 14.02 4.95
C ALA A 57 18.66 15.17 5.36
N GLU A 58 17.97 15.76 4.38
CA GLU A 58 16.97 16.81 4.57
C GLU A 58 15.78 16.31 5.39
N ALA A 59 15.33 15.08 5.13
CA ALA A 59 14.28 14.44 5.93
C ALA A 59 14.70 14.31 7.40
N HIS A 60 15.92 13.85 7.69
CA HIS A 60 16.41 13.74 9.06
C HIS A 60 16.59 15.09 9.75
N GLN A 61 17.08 16.11 9.03
CA GLN A 61 17.23 17.46 9.58
C GLN A 61 15.89 18.05 10.05
N LEU A 62 14.84 17.92 9.24
CA LEU A 62 13.48 18.37 9.60
C LEU A 62 12.94 17.61 10.82
N LEU A 63 13.26 16.32 10.93
CA LEU A 63 12.83 15.50 12.07
C LEU A 63 13.61 15.84 13.34
N ASP A 64 14.89 16.18 13.23
CA ASP A 64 15.71 16.68 14.36
C ASP A 64 15.12 17.99 14.89
N GLU A 65 14.73 18.90 13.99
CA GLU A 65 14.05 20.15 14.34
C GLU A 65 12.71 19.89 15.04
N ALA A 66 11.88 19.01 14.47
CA ALA A 66 10.60 18.63 15.04
C ALA A 66 10.75 18.06 16.46
N GLU A 67 11.77 17.25 16.70
CA GLU A 67 12.03 16.65 18.01
C GLU A 67 12.36 17.66 19.10
N THR A 68 12.97 18.81 18.76
CA THR A 68 13.25 19.88 19.74
C THR A 68 11.99 20.50 20.34
N MET A 69 10.85 20.39 19.66
CA MET A 69 9.57 20.95 20.07
C MET A 69 8.69 19.97 20.85
N LEU A 70 9.06 18.68 20.87
CA LEU A 70 8.29 17.64 21.53
C LEU A 70 8.30 17.83 23.06
N THR A 71 7.15 17.54 23.66
CA THR A 71 7.00 17.43 25.12
C THR A 71 6.43 16.07 25.48
N GLY A 72 6.55 15.65 26.74
CA GLY A 72 6.11 14.31 27.19
C GLY A 72 4.61 14.02 26.97
N ALA A 73 3.76 15.04 26.85
CA ALA A 73 2.33 14.88 26.58
C ALA A 73 2.00 14.70 25.07
N MET A 74 2.95 14.96 24.17
CA MET A 74 2.73 14.97 22.71
C MET A 74 2.94 13.60 22.09
N ILE A 75 2.14 12.61 22.50
CA ILE A 75 2.29 11.22 22.07
C ILE A 75 2.12 11.07 20.55
N VAL A 76 1.02 11.58 19.96
CA VAL A 76 0.77 11.45 18.51
C VAL A 76 1.82 12.19 17.66
N PRO A 77 2.20 13.45 17.95
CA PRO A 77 3.31 14.11 17.25
C PRO A 77 4.62 13.33 17.34
N LYS A 78 4.96 12.77 18.52
CA LYS A 78 6.17 11.93 18.67
C LYS A 78 6.10 10.68 17.81
N MET A 79 4.95 9.99 17.79
CA MET A 79 4.75 8.80 16.94
C MET A 79 4.98 9.13 15.46
N ARG A 80 4.51 10.29 14.98
CA ARG A 80 4.74 10.73 13.60
C ARG A 80 6.21 10.93 13.29
N CYS A 81 6.96 11.62 14.15
CA CYS A 81 8.41 11.77 13.97
C CYS A 81 9.13 10.41 13.89
N LEU A 82 8.79 9.49 14.80
CA LEU A 82 9.36 8.14 14.81
C LEU A 82 9.02 7.35 13.53
N LEU A 83 7.76 7.39 13.09
CA LEU A 83 7.31 6.75 11.86
C LEU A 83 8.05 7.32 10.64
N GLU A 84 8.17 8.64 10.53
CA GLU A 84 8.82 9.26 9.38
C GLU A 84 10.33 9.08 9.38
N ARG A 85 10.97 9.10 10.56
CA ARG A 85 12.39 8.77 10.69
C ARG A 85 12.66 7.30 10.33
N GLY A 86 11.81 6.39 10.80
CA GLY A 86 11.89 4.98 10.44
C GLY A 86 11.69 4.76 8.94
N ARG A 87 10.72 5.44 8.31
CA ARG A 87 10.49 5.37 6.87
C ARG A 87 11.69 5.88 6.07
N ALA A 88 12.34 6.94 6.51
CA ALA A 88 13.54 7.47 5.88
C ALA A 88 14.70 6.47 5.92
N PHE A 89 14.98 5.85 7.09
CA PHE A 89 15.98 4.79 7.20
C PHE A 89 15.63 3.56 6.35
N ASN A 90 14.38 3.07 6.42
CA ASN A 90 13.95 1.90 5.67
C ASN A 90 14.07 2.13 4.15
N SER A 91 13.65 3.31 3.66
CA SER A 91 13.75 3.68 2.24
C SER A 91 15.20 3.91 1.78
N ALA A 92 16.11 4.21 2.71
CA ALA A 92 17.54 4.27 2.46
C ALA A 92 18.22 2.89 2.44
N GLY A 93 17.47 1.80 2.68
CA GLY A 93 17.99 0.43 2.72
C GLY A 93 18.55 0.03 4.08
N ASP A 94 18.12 0.70 5.16
CA ASP A 94 18.60 0.48 6.53
C ASP A 94 17.42 0.12 7.47
N PRO A 95 16.88 -1.10 7.36
CA PRO A 95 15.80 -1.56 8.22
C PRO A 95 16.24 -1.73 9.68
N GLU A 96 17.53 -1.98 9.94
CA GLU A 96 18.07 -2.16 11.29
C GLU A 96 17.89 -0.92 12.16
N ARG A 97 18.08 0.29 11.60
CA ARG A 97 17.78 1.54 12.31
C ARG A 97 16.30 1.91 12.28
N ALA A 98 15.55 1.44 11.29
CA ALA A 98 14.12 1.76 11.17
C ALA A 98 13.26 1.00 12.19
N LEU A 99 13.52 -0.29 12.36
CA LEU A 99 12.68 -1.21 13.13
C LEU A 99 12.48 -0.79 14.60
N PRO A 100 13.52 -0.36 15.35
CA PRO A 100 13.33 0.13 16.72
C PRO A 100 12.41 1.35 16.82
N LEU A 101 12.46 2.25 15.82
CA LEU A 101 11.62 3.45 15.79
C LEU A 101 10.15 3.10 15.59
N PHE A 102 9.86 2.14 14.71
CA PHE A 102 8.50 1.66 14.50
C PHE A 102 7.97 0.92 15.74
N HIS A 103 8.79 0.12 16.42
CA HIS A 103 8.40 -0.50 17.69
C HIS A 103 8.12 0.52 18.79
N GLU A 104 8.94 1.58 18.90
CA GLU A 104 8.70 2.66 19.85
C GLU A 104 7.37 3.37 19.54
N ALA A 105 7.12 3.71 18.27
CA ALA A 105 5.85 4.31 17.84
C ALA A 105 4.66 3.40 18.18
N PHE A 106 4.77 2.09 17.90
CA PHE A 106 3.73 1.10 18.21
C PHE A 106 3.45 1.02 19.72
N ALA A 107 4.49 1.00 20.55
CA ALA A 107 4.37 0.94 22.00
C ALA A 107 3.69 2.20 22.58
N LEU A 108 4.08 3.38 22.08
CA LEU A 108 3.45 4.65 22.46
C LEU A 108 1.96 4.67 22.12
N GLY A 109 1.60 4.27 20.90
CA GLY A 109 0.21 4.27 20.44
C GLY A 109 -0.69 3.29 21.20
N THR A 110 -0.17 2.10 21.51
CA THR A 110 -0.89 1.08 22.30
C THR A 110 -1.27 1.59 23.70
N ALA A 111 -0.49 2.51 24.28
CA ALA A 111 -0.76 3.08 25.61
C ALA A 111 -1.91 4.11 25.62
N VAL A 112 -2.32 4.61 24.45
CA VAL A 112 -3.31 5.69 24.30
C VAL A 112 -4.38 5.34 23.25
N THR A 113 -4.80 4.08 23.22
CA THR A 113 -5.94 3.62 22.40
C THR A 113 -7.27 4.14 22.98
N PRO A 114 -8.25 4.57 22.14
CA PRO A 114 -8.24 4.57 20.68
C PRO A 114 -7.65 5.83 20.01
N GLN A 115 -7.17 6.80 20.79
CA GLN A 115 -6.81 8.13 20.28
C GLN A 115 -5.68 8.13 19.24
N ALA A 116 -4.81 7.11 19.26
CA ALA A 116 -3.69 6.97 18.33
C ALA A 116 -3.80 5.72 17.44
N ASP A 117 -5.00 5.14 17.27
CA ASP A 117 -5.17 3.89 16.52
C ASP A 117 -4.60 3.98 15.09
N PHE A 118 -4.85 5.09 14.38
CA PHE A 118 -4.32 5.31 13.04
C PHE A 118 -2.80 5.11 12.95
N HIS A 119 -2.05 5.76 13.85
CA HIS A 119 -0.59 5.71 13.89
C HIS A 119 -0.07 4.40 14.50
N THR A 120 -0.86 3.76 15.37
CA THR A 120 -0.53 2.45 15.95
C THR A 120 -0.60 1.36 14.88
N ILE A 121 -1.65 1.38 14.05
CA ILE A 121 -1.79 0.49 12.91
C ILE A 121 -0.69 0.77 11.88
N ASP A 122 -0.39 2.04 11.60
CA ASP A 122 0.71 2.41 10.70
C ASP A 122 2.06 1.86 11.21
N ALA A 123 2.34 2.00 12.51
CA ALA A 123 3.55 1.45 13.11
C ALA A 123 3.61 -0.08 12.96
N ALA A 124 2.53 -0.80 13.24
CA ALA A 124 2.46 -2.25 13.06
C ALA A 124 2.69 -2.65 11.58
N HIS A 125 2.12 -1.90 10.65
CA HIS A 125 2.32 -2.10 9.22
C HIS A 125 3.78 -1.85 8.80
N MET A 126 4.41 -0.80 9.33
CA MET A 126 5.82 -0.50 9.05
C MET A 126 6.79 -1.52 9.64
N ILE A 127 6.49 -2.03 10.84
CA ILE A 127 7.22 -3.17 11.40
C ILE A 127 7.12 -4.35 10.45
N ALA A 128 5.92 -4.71 9.98
CA ALA A 128 5.74 -5.82 9.05
C ALA A 128 6.54 -5.68 7.74
N ILE A 129 6.80 -4.45 7.27
CA ILE A 129 7.64 -4.19 6.08
C ILE A 129 9.14 -4.32 6.41
N ALA A 130 9.56 -3.87 7.58
CA ALA A 130 10.98 -3.79 7.95
C ALA A 130 11.53 -5.07 8.61
N GLU A 131 10.66 -5.97 9.06
CA GLU A 131 11.06 -7.27 9.63
C GLU A 131 11.83 -8.11 8.61
N PRO A 132 12.99 -8.69 8.95
CA PRO A 132 13.78 -9.49 8.01
C PRO A 132 13.17 -10.87 7.78
N GLU A 133 12.51 -11.44 8.79
CA GLU A 133 11.98 -12.80 8.75
C GLU A 133 10.53 -12.80 8.27
N THR A 134 10.23 -13.54 7.19
CA THR A 134 8.88 -13.64 6.62
C THR A 134 7.82 -14.12 7.62
N SER A 135 8.20 -14.91 8.63
CA SER A 135 7.29 -15.31 9.70
C SER A 135 6.86 -14.13 10.58
N ASP A 136 7.77 -13.18 10.85
CA ASP A 136 7.48 -12.03 11.70
C ASP A 136 6.78 -10.93 10.91
N GLN A 137 7.13 -10.74 9.63
CA GLN A 137 6.36 -9.91 8.68
C GLN A 137 4.88 -10.33 8.67
N LEU A 138 4.60 -11.63 8.59
CA LEU A 138 3.24 -12.16 8.61
C LEU A 138 2.52 -11.87 9.94
N LYS A 139 3.17 -12.15 11.09
CA LYS A 139 2.59 -11.87 12.42
C LYS A 139 2.22 -10.40 12.58
N TRP A 140 3.09 -9.49 12.13
CA TRP A 140 2.82 -8.05 12.23
C TRP A 140 1.75 -7.58 11.25
N ASN A 141 1.68 -8.13 10.03
CA ASN A 141 0.57 -7.88 9.12
C ASN A 141 -0.78 -8.35 9.69
N GLU A 142 -0.83 -9.57 10.26
CA GLU A 142 -2.02 -10.08 10.95
C GLU A 142 -2.41 -9.19 12.14
N LYS A 143 -1.43 -8.72 12.92
CA LYS A 143 -1.65 -7.83 14.05
C LYS A 143 -2.17 -6.45 13.64
N ALA A 144 -1.59 -5.84 12.61
CA ALA A 144 -2.05 -4.58 12.06
C ALA A 144 -3.49 -4.71 11.53
N LEU A 145 -3.79 -5.82 10.84
CA LEU A 145 -5.14 -6.09 10.33
C LEU A 145 -6.15 -6.23 11.47
N ALA A 146 -5.84 -6.99 12.52
CA ALA A 146 -6.73 -7.16 13.67
C ALA A 146 -7.02 -5.82 14.37
N LEU A 147 -6.03 -4.94 14.49
CA LEU A 147 -6.21 -3.58 15.03
C LEU A 147 -7.12 -2.74 14.13
N ALA A 148 -6.93 -2.81 12.81
CA ALA A 148 -7.75 -2.08 11.84
C ALA A 148 -9.19 -2.63 11.74
N GLU A 149 -9.42 -3.92 11.96
CA GLU A 149 -10.77 -4.51 12.02
C GLU A 149 -11.51 -4.14 13.32
N ALA A 150 -10.78 -3.90 14.42
CA ALA A 150 -11.34 -3.65 15.74
C ALA A 150 -11.53 -2.16 16.09
N THR A 151 -10.86 -1.24 15.38
CA THR A 151 -10.91 0.19 15.69
C THR A 151 -12.27 0.82 15.41
N PRO A 152 -12.82 1.66 16.30
CA PRO A 152 -14.00 2.46 16.02
C PRO A 152 -13.71 3.70 15.17
N ASP A 153 -12.43 4.05 14.98
CA ASP A 153 -12.02 5.21 14.19
C ASP A 153 -12.06 4.88 12.68
N LYS A 154 -12.94 5.58 11.95
CA LYS A 154 -13.12 5.37 10.50
C LYS A 154 -11.86 5.66 9.68
N ARG A 155 -11.06 6.63 10.09
CA ARG A 155 -9.79 6.97 9.43
C ARG A 155 -8.78 5.85 9.67
N ALA A 156 -8.70 5.33 10.89
CA ALA A 156 -7.85 4.19 11.24
C ALA A 156 -8.27 2.92 10.49
N ALA A 157 -9.58 2.64 10.39
CA ALA A 157 -10.14 1.55 9.58
C ALA A 157 -9.83 1.70 8.07
N GLY A 158 -9.43 2.89 7.61
CA GLY A 158 -8.92 3.13 6.25
C GLY A 158 -7.72 2.26 5.86
N TRP A 159 -6.94 1.78 6.85
CA TRP A 159 -5.82 0.86 6.63
C TRP A 159 -6.23 -0.52 6.12
N LEU A 160 -7.50 -0.93 6.30
CA LEU A 160 -7.98 -2.25 5.88
C LEU A 160 -7.70 -2.52 4.39
N GLY A 161 -7.87 -1.52 3.52
CA GLY A 161 -7.68 -1.67 2.08
C GLY A 161 -6.26 -2.10 1.67
N SER A 162 -5.21 -1.56 2.31
CA SER A 162 -3.82 -1.94 2.03
C SER A 162 -3.42 -3.21 2.78
N LEU A 163 -3.87 -3.36 4.03
CA LEU A 163 -3.54 -4.52 4.86
C LEU A 163 -4.12 -5.81 4.29
N TYR A 164 -5.38 -5.82 3.84
CA TYR A 164 -5.94 -6.98 3.16
C TYR A 164 -5.18 -7.30 1.87
N ASN A 165 -4.81 -6.31 1.08
CA ASN A 165 -4.06 -6.54 -0.15
C ASN A 165 -2.73 -7.23 0.16
N ASN A 166 -1.93 -6.65 1.06
CA ASN A 166 -0.59 -7.14 1.36
C ASN A 166 -0.63 -8.54 2.01
N LEU A 167 -1.58 -8.76 2.93
CA LEU A 167 -1.74 -10.06 3.57
C LEU A 167 -2.25 -11.13 2.59
N GLY A 168 -3.15 -10.77 1.67
CA GLY A 168 -3.63 -11.67 0.63
C GLY A 168 -2.50 -12.15 -0.27
N TRP A 169 -1.63 -11.23 -0.71
CA TRP A 169 -0.43 -11.57 -1.48
C TRP A 169 0.58 -12.39 -0.69
N THR A 170 0.80 -12.04 0.58
CA THR A 170 1.69 -12.81 1.47
C THR A 170 1.24 -14.27 1.59
N TYR A 171 -0.06 -14.53 1.76
CA TYR A 171 -0.57 -15.91 1.77
C TYR A 171 -0.49 -16.56 0.39
N HIS A 172 -0.74 -15.80 -0.68
CA HIS A 172 -0.65 -16.30 -2.04
C HIS A 172 0.76 -16.81 -2.37
N ASP A 173 1.78 -16.00 -2.09
CA ASP A 173 3.19 -16.31 -2.37
C ASP A 173 3.70 -17.51 -1.53
N ARG A 174 3.10 -17.74 -0.36
CA ARG A 174 3.37 -18.92 0.49
C ARG A 174 2.62 -20.19 0.04
N GLY A 175 1.79 -20.10 -1.00
CA GLY A 175 0.94 -21.20 -1.46
C GLY A 175 -0.28 -21.47 -0.57
N GLU A 176 -0.55 -20.61 0.41
CA GLU A 176 -1.69 -20.71 1.33
C GLU A 176 -2.97 -20.15 0.69
N TYR A 177 -3.31 -20.64 -0.51
CA TYR A 177 -4.30 -20.00 -1.39
C TYR A 177 -5.71 -19.87 -0.81
N ASN A 178 -6.13 -20.80 0.07
CA ASN A 178 -7.43 -20.68 0.74
C ASN A 178 -7.46 -19.49 1.72
N ARG A 179 -6.36 -19.23 2.44
CA ARG A 179 -6.25 -18.05 3.31
C ARG A 179 -6.15 -16.77 2.47
N ALA A 180 -5.38 -16.81 1.38
CA ALA A 180 -5.29 -15.71 0.44
C ALA A 180 -6.67 -15.32 -0.12
N LEU A 181 -7.47 -16.30 -0.54
CA LEU A 181 -8.80 -16.07 -1.09
C LEU A 181 -9.70 -15.39 -0.07
N SER A 182 -9.76 -15.92 1.16
CA SER A 182 -10.57 -15.33 2.23
C SER A 182 -10.18 -13.88 2.52
N ILE A 183 -8.89 -13.56 2.50
CA ILE A 183 -8.40 -12.19 2.68
C ILE A 183 -8.75 -11.28 1.50
N PHE A 184 -8.60 -11.75 0.26
CA PHE A 184 -8.96 -10.97 -0.92
C PHE A 184 -10.47 -10.74 -1.06
N GLU A 185 -11.31 -11.69 -0.63
CA GLU A 185 -12.77 -11.51 -0.54
C GLU A 185 -13.13 -10.43 0.48
N LYS A 186 -12.47 -10.41 1.65
CA LYS A 186 -12.60 -9.30 2.61
C LYS A 186 -12.15 -7.97 2.01
N ALA A 187 -11.04 -7.96 1.27
CA ALA A 187 -10.54 -6.77 0.58
C ALA A 187 -11.58 -6.21 -0.41
N LEU A 188 -12.19 -7.10 -1.19
CA LEU A 188 -13.21 -6.75 -2.17
C LEU A 188 -14.44 -6.16 -1.48
N ALA A 189 -15.00 -6.86 -0.49
CA ALA A 189 -16.17 -6.39 0.24
C ALA A 189 -15.92 -5.03 0.92
N TRP A 190 -14.73 -4.82 1.47
CA TRP A 190 -14.36 -3.53 2.05
C TRP A 190 -14.28 -2.41 1.00
N ARG A 191 -13.69 -2.67 -0.18
CA ARG A 191 -13.61 -1.67 -1.25
C ARG A 191 -14.99 -1.36 -1.84
N GLU A 192 -15.85 -2.34 -2.03
CA GLU A 192 -17.23 -2.10 -2.49
C GLU A 192 -18.02 -1.22 -1.51
N ALA A 193 -17.77 -1.36 -0.21
CA ALA A 193 -18.42 -0.56 0.81
C ALA A 193 -17.86 0.87 0.95
N ASN A 194 -16.56 1.09 0.68
CA ASN A 194 -15.86 2.34 1.02
C ASN A 194 -15.31 3.13 -0.17
N HIS A 195 -15.16 2.51 -1.34
CA HIS A 195 -14.49 3.06 -2.53
C HIS A 195 -15.43 3.12 -3.74
N GLN A 196 -16.70 3.48 -3.52
CA GLN A 196 -17.71 3.58 -4.58
C GLN A 196 -17.35 4.64 -5.64
N ASP A 197 -16.53 5.63 -5.25
CA ASP A 197 -15.95 6.68 -6.09
C ASP A 197 -14.64 6.27 -6.77
N LYS A 198 -14.12 5.06 -6.50
CA LYS A 198 -12.80 4.56 -6.94
C LYS A 198 -12.90 3.17 -7.57
N PRO A 199 -13.60 3.03 -8.71
CA PRO A 199 -13.90 1.74 -9.34
C PRO A 199 -12.65 0.93 -9.69
N GLU A 200 -11.52 1.58 -9.97
CA GLU A 200 -10.24 0.95 -10.26
C GLU A 200 -9.75 0.08 -9.10
N THR A 201 -9.97 0.50 -7.85
CA THR A 201 -9.52 -0.25 -6.67
C THR A 201 -10.35 -1.52 -6.44
N ILE A 202 -11.65 -1.46 -6.74
CA ILE A 202 -12.57 -2.60 -6.71
C ILE A 202 -12.19 -3.59 -7.82
N ARG A 203 -11.88 -3.07 -9.02
CA ARG A 203 -11.43 -3.87 -10.17
C ARG A 203 -10.18 -4.68 -9.82
N ILE A 204 -9.19 -4.05 -9.19
CA ILE A 204 -7.97 -4.72 -8.69
C ILE A 204 -8.31 -5.81 -7.67
N ALA A 205 -9.22 -5.56 -6.72
CA ALA A 205 -9.60 -6.58 -5.73
C ALA A 205 -10.26 -7.81 -6.39
N ARG A 206 -11.16 -7.60 -7.35
CA ARG A 206 -11.77 -8.69 -8.13
C ARG A 206 -10.73 -9.47 -8.91
N TRP A 207 -9.75 -8.78 -9.50
CA TRP A 207 -8.64 -9.44 -10.19
C TRP A 207 -7.83 -10.34 -9.25
N CYS A 208 -7.51 -9.87 -8.04
CA CYS A 208 -6.81 -10.67 -7.03
C CYS A 208 -7.60 -11.93 -6.63
N VAL A 209 -8.92 -11.81 -6.45
CA VAL A 209 -9.82 -12.95 -6.20
C VAL A 209 -9.74 -13.94 -7.37
N GLY A 210 -9.86 -13.47 -8.61
CA GLY A 210 -9.80 -14.30 -9.82
C GLY A 210 -8.48 -15.06 -9.96
N ARG A 211 -7.35 -14.36 -9.78
CA ARG A 211 -6.02 -14.99 -9.81
C ARG A 211 -5.84 -16.03 -8.70
N THR A 212 -6.41 -15.79 -7.53
CA THR A 212 -6.34 -16.75 -6.40
C THR A 212 -7.22 -17.98 -6.66
N LEU A 213 -8.41 -17.80 -7.25
CA LEU A 213 -9.26 -18.90 -7.69
C LEU A 213 -8.54 -19.79 -8.72
N ARG A 214 -7.81 -19.20 -9.67
CA ARG A 214 -6.97 -19.96 -10.61
C ARG A 214 -5.91 -20.78 -9.88
N SER A 215 -5.28 -20.20 -8.87
CA SER A 215 -4.24 -20.87 -8.07
C SER A 215 -4.80 -22.03 -7.22
N LEU A 216 -6.09 -21.97 -6.88
CA LEU A 216 -6.87 -23.06 -6.25
C LEU A 216 -7.40 -24.08 -7.26
N ASN A 217 -7.07 -23.96 -8.55
CA ASN A 217 -7.61 -24.78 -9.64
C ASN A 217 -9.15 -24.67 -9.80
N ARG A 218 -9.75 -23.56 -9.35
CA ARG A 218 -11.16 -23.20 -9.59
C ARG A 218 -11.25 -22.38 -10.87
N LEU A 219 -10.85 -23.00 -11.97
CA LEU A 219 -10.49 -22.33 -13.23
C LEU A 219 -11.68 -21.66 -13.92
N GLU A 220 -12.86 -22.28 -13.91
CA GLU A 220 -14.08 -21.75 -14.50
C GLU A 220 -14.58 -20.50 -13.76
N GLU A 221 -14.48 -20.50 -12.43
CA GLU A 221 -14.84 -19.34 -11.60
C GLU A 221 -13.87 -18.18 -11.81
N ALA A 222 -12.57 -18.48 -11.87
CA ALA A 222 -11.54 -17.50 -12.21
C ALA A 222 -11.79 -16.88 -13.59
N LEU A 223 -12.04 -17.73 -14.61
CA LEU A 223 -12.31 -17.30 -15.97
C LEU A 223 -13.56 -16.40 -16.04
N ALA A 224 -14.65 -16.78 -15.39
CA ALA A 224 -15.88 -16.01 -15.37
C ALA A 224 -15.68 -14.62 -14.73
N LEU A 225 -14.92 -14.55 -13.63
CA LEU A 225 -14.63 -13.28 -12.96
C LEU A 225 -13.78 -12.35 -13.82
N GLN A 226 -12.75 -12.89 -14.49
CA GLN A 226 -11.90 -12.12 -15.40
C GLN A 226 -12.64 -11.67 -16.67
N GLN A 227 -13.58 -12.48 -17.18
CA GLN A 227 -14.45 -12.09 -18.30
C GLN A 227 -15.38 -10.94 -17.92
N ALA A 228 -15.95 -10.98 -16.71
CA ALA A 228 -16.76 -9.88 -16.19
C ALA A 228 -15.94 -8.59 -16.06
N LEU A 229 -14.67 -8.68 -15.63
CA LEU A 229 -13.76 -7.54 -15.57
C LEU A 229 -13.43 -6.97 -16.95
N LEU A 230 -13.25 -7.83 -17.97
CA LEU A 230 -12.99 -7.39 -19.33
C LEU A 230 -14.20 -6.68 -19.97
N ALA A 231 -15.42 -7.04 -19.57
CA ALA A 231 -16.65 -6.45 -20.07
C ALA A 231 -16.96 -5.06 -19.48
N GLU A 232 -16.20 -4.61 -18.48
CA GLU A 232 -16.32 -3.28 -17.90
C GLU A 232 -15.68 -2.24 -18.85
N ASP A 233 -16.49 -1.30 -19.34
CA ASP A 233 -16.04 -0.27 -20.28
C ASP A 233 -14.95 0.64 -19.68
N GLY A 234 -14.01 1.07 -20.52
CA GLY A 234 -13.11 2.19 -20.22
C GLY A 234 -11.72 1.85 -19.68
N LEU A 235 -11.38 0.57 -19.49
CA LEU A 235 -10.03 0.15 -19.04
C LEU A 235 -9.53 -1.07 -19.82
N SER A 236 -8.61 -0.85 -20.77
CA SER A 236 -7.78 -1.93 -21.29
C SER A 236 -6.76 -2.30 -20.21
N ASP A 237 -6.75 -3.57 -19.78
CA ASP A 237 -5.87 -4.02 -18.72
C ASP A 237 -5.12 -5.30 -19.14
N GLY A 238 -3.83 -5.12 -19.41
CA GLY A 238 -2.91 -6.21 -19.73
C GLY A 238 -2.90 -7.34 -18.68
N PHE A 239 -3.15 -7.02 -17.40
CA PHE A 239 -3.21 -8.01 -16.32
C PHE A 239 -4.48 -8.87 -16.38
N VAL A 240 -5.62 -8.31 -16.80
CA VAL A 240 -6.86 -9.08 -17.01
C VAL A 240 -6.68 -10.00 -18.23
N TYR A 241 -6.10 -9.49 -19.32
CA TYR A 241 -5.81 -10.33 -20.48
C TYR A 241 -4.87 -11.48 -20.15
N GLU A 242 -3.82 -11.22 -19.38
CA GLU A 242 -2.91 -12.27 -18.94
C GLU A 242 -3.65 -13.34 -18.12
N GLU A 243 -4.44 -12.95 -17.13
CA GLU A 243 -5.16 -13.92 -16.31
C GLU A 243 -6.22 -14.71 -17.10
N LEU A 244 -6.89 -14.10 -18.09
CA LEU A 244 -7.77 -14.81 -19.02
C LEU A 244 -7.00 -15.86 -19.83
N GLY A 245 -5.84 -15.48 -20.36
CA GLY A 245 -4.92 -16.38 -21.04
C GLY A 245 -4.50 -17.54 -20.15
N GLU A 246 -4.07 -17.27 -18.91
CA GLU A 246 -3.65 -18.28 -17.95
C GLU A 246 -4.78 -19.23 -17.55
N CYS A 247 -6.01 -18.72 -17.32
CA CYS A 247 -7.17 -19.56 -17.00
C CYS A 247 -7.49 -20.51 -18.16
N LEU A 248 -7.57 -19.99 -19.39
CA LEU A 248 -7.86 -20.80 -20.58
C LEU A 248 -6.74 -21.80 -20.88
N TRP A 249 -5.49 -21.40 -20.66
CA TRP A 249 -4.32 -22.26 -20.79
C TRP A 249 -4.36 -23.42 -19.78
N ALA A 250 -4.73 -23.15 -18.53
CA ALA A 250 -4.90 -24.18 -17.50
C ALA A 250 -6.08 -25.13 -17.79
N LEU A 251 -7.14 -24.63 -18.45
CA LEU A 251 -8.28 -25.41 -18.93
C LEU A 251 -8.00 -26.21 -20.23
N ASP A 252 -6.77 -26.19 -20.72
CA ASP A 252 -6.34 -26.77 -22.01
C ASP A 252 -7.04 -26.19 -23.25
N ARG A 253 -7.63 -24.99 -23.13
CA ARG A 253 -8.28 -24.23 -24.21
C ARG A 253 -7.27 -23.31 -24.91
N ARG A 254 -6.19 -23.90 -25.44
CA ARG A 254 -5.00 -23.17 -25.95
C ARG A 254 -5.31 -22.17 -27.07
N GLU A 255 -6.17 -22.56 -28.01
CA GLU A 255 -6.55 -21.69 -29.14
C GLU A 255 -7.31 -20.44 -28.68
N GLU A 256 -8.12 -20.57 -27.63
CA GLU A 256 -8.85 -19.45 -27.02
C GLU A 256 -7.95 -18.59 -26.13
N ALA A 257 -6.94 -19.19 -25.48
CA ALA A 257 -5.98 -18.47 -24.65
C ALA A 257 -5.06 -17.55 -25.48
N ARG A 258 -4.62 -17.99 -26.66
CA ARG A 258 -3.67 -17.29 -27.52
C ARG A 258 -3.99 -15.80 -27.77
N PRO A 259 -5.20 -15.40 -28.23
CA PRO A 259 -5.49 -13.99 -28.46
C PRO A 259 -5.34 -13.14 -27.19
N TYR A 260 -5.64 -13.68 -26.02
CA TYR A 260 -5.46 -12.97 -24.75
C TYR A 260 -3.98 -12.77 -24.41
N PHE A 261 -3.11 -13.75 -24.65
CA PHE A 261 -1.66 -13.55 -24.49
C PHE A 261 -1.09 -12.48 -25.42
N VAL A 262 -1.61 -12.38 -26.66
CA VAL A 262 -1.23 -11.31 -27.59
C VAL A 262 -1.62 -9.94 -27.04
N GLN A 263 -2.85 -9.78 -26.54
CA GLN A 263 -3.32 -8.52 -25.95
C GLN A 263 -2.57 -8.18 -24.66
N ALA A 264 -2.34 -9.19 -23.80
CA ALA A 264 -1.56 -9.04 -22.58
C ALA A 264 -0.15 -8.51 -22.88
N TYR A 265 0.58 -9.14 -23.82
CA TYR A 265 1.89 -8.65 -24.24
C TYR A 265 1.83 -7.23 -24.79
N ALA A 266 0.85 -6.92 -25.65
CA ALA A 266 0.70 -5.61 -26.26
C ALA A 266 0.50 -4.49 -25.23
N GLU A 267 -0.28 -4.72 -24.18
CA GLU A 267 -0.50 -3.73 -23.12
C GLU A 267 0.62 -3.69 -22.08
N LEU A 268 1.06 -4.86 -21.60
CA LEU A 268 2.07 -4.96 -20.53
C LEU A 268 3.46 -4.52 -20.98
N SER A 269 3.81 -4.67 -22.26
CA SER A 269 5.10 -4.19 -22.81
C SER A 269 5.21 -2.66 -22.90
N LYS A 270 4.11 -1.92 -22.68
CA LYS A 270 4.13 -0.45 -22.60
C LYS A 270 4.52 0.05 -21.20
N LEU A 271 4.58 -0.84 -20.20
CA LEU A 271 4.88 -0.48 -18.82
C LEU A 271 6.39 -0.54 -18.58
N ASP A 272 7.06 0.62 -18.56
CA ASP A 272 8.53 0.72 -18.39
C ASP A 272 9.07 -0.07 -17.19
N TRP A 273 8.34 -0.03 -16.06
CA TRP A 273 8.73 -0.75 -14.86
C TRP A 273 8.72 -2.27 -15.08
N LEU A 274 7.69 -2.80 -15.75
CA LEU A 274 7.53 -4.24 -15.97
C LEU A 274 8.52 -4.75 -17.03
N VAL A 275 8.80 -3.93 -18.05
CA VAL A 275 9.86 -4.22 -19.04
C VAL A 275 11.22 -4.36 -18.35
N THR A 276 11.48 -3.52 -17.35
CA THR A 276 12.74 -3.51 -16.61
C THR A 276 12.80 -4.63 -15.56
N SER A 277 11.72 -4.89 -14.83
CA SER A 277 11.70 -5.83 -13.70
C SER A 277 11.36 -7.27 -14.06
N GLU A 278 10.57 -7.50 -15.12
CA GLU A 278 10.04 -8.82 -15.48
C GLU A 278 10.13 -9.12 -17.00
N PRO A 279 11.31 -8.96 -17.65
CA PRO A 279 11.44 -9.20 -19.10
C PRO A 279 11.08 -10.65 -19.50
N GLU A 280 11.38 -11.63 -18.64
CA GLU A 280 11.08 -13.05 -18.89
C GLU A 280 9.58 -13.34 -18.93
N ARG A 281 8.78 -12.60 -18.13
CA ARG A 281 7.31 -12.71 -18.14
C ARG A 281 6.78 -12.23 -19.48
N LEU A 282 7.26 -11.08 -19.97
CA LEU A 282 6.86 -10.54 -21.28
C LEU A 282 7.25 -11.46 -22.43
N GLU A 283 8.48 -12.02 -22.41
CA GLU A 283 8.90 -13.01 -23.40
C GLU A 283 8.02 -14.24 -23.39
N ARG A 284 7.61 -14.72 -22.21
CA ARG A 284 6.68 -15.85 -22.10
C ARG A 284 5.33 -15.52 -22.71
N LEU A 285 4.76 -14.35 -22.44
CA LEU A 285 3.50 -13.92 -23.05
C LEU A 285 3.61 -13.86 -24.58
N ALA A 286 4.70 -13.30 -25.12
CA ALA A 286 4.94 -13.26 -26.56
C ALA A 286 5.01 -14.66 -27.19
N ARG A 287 5.70 -15.61 -26.53
CA ARG A 287 5.77 -17.01 -26.98
C ARG A 287 4.39 -17.66 -27.00
N LEU A 288 3.62 -17.51 -25.91
CA LEU A 288 2.27 -18.09 -25.79
C LEU A 288 1.24 -17.47 -26.75
N GLY A 289 1.45 -16.21 -27.15
CA GLY A 289 0.67 -15.54 -28.19
C GLY A 289 1.02 -15.96 -29.62
N SER A 290 2.15 -16.65 -29.83
CA SER A 290 2.62 -17.06 -31.15
C SER A 290 1.95 -18.36 -31.63
N LYS A 291 1.94 -18.60 -32.95
CA LYS A 291 1.38 -19.83 -33.56
C LYS A 291 2.37 -21.02 -33.58
N LYS A 292 3.55 -20.88 -32.97
CA LYS A 292 4.63 -21.87 -33.06
C LYS A 292 4.69 -22.76 -31.84
#